data_AF-A0A9N9WKH5-F1
#
_entry.id   AF-A0A9N9WKH5-F1
#
_cell.length_a   1.000
_cell.length_b   1.000
_cell.length_c   1.000
_cell.angle_alpha   90.00
_cell.angle_beta   90.00
_cell.angle_gamma   90.00
#
_symmetry.space_group_name_H-M   'P 1'
#
loop_
_entity.id
_entity.type
_entity.pdbx_description
1 polymer ?
#
loop_
_entity_poly.entity_id
_entity_poly.type
_entity_poly.pdbx_seq_one_letter_code
_entity_poly.pdbx_strand_id
1 'polypeptide(L)'
;MAESKKRCWQYSIDYLKFGFLPSKADKQLPTCLLCNKVLSNDSMKPSKLEDHLRRCHPDKIGKDIKYFQTLKEKYEKKPTVHSMFASTSQSNDDGLRASYNISLLIAKSGNRTPSENS
;
A
#
# COMPACT_ATOMS: atom_id res chain seq x y z
N MET A 1 8.25 30.23 10.14
CA MET A 1 7.59 29.00 10.63
C MET A 1 6.11 29.12 10.31
N ALA A 2 5.68 28.63 9.14
CA ALA A 2 4.29 28.79 8.70
C ALA A 2 3.45 27.63 9.25
N GLU A 3 2.49 28.00 10.10
CA GLU A 3 1.49 27.11 10.68
C GLU A 3 0.85 26.25 9.58
N SER A 4 1.22 24.96 9.55
CA SER A 4 0.64 23.96 8.65
C SER A 4 -0.76 23.63 9.15
N LYS A 5 -1.69 24.58 8.95
CA LYS A 5 -3.12 24.40 9.24
C LYS A 5 -3.57 23.11 8.61
N LYS A 6 -4.29 22.32 9.40
CA LYS A 6 -4.90 21.01 9.12
C LYS A 6 -5.92 21.07 7.97
N ARG A 7 -5.51 21.55 6.78
CA ARG A 7 -6.33 21.72 5.56
C ARG A 7 -6.53 20.42 4.78
N CYS A 8 -5.94 19.32 5.24
CA CYS A 8 -6.02 18.03 4.55
C CYS A 8 -7.40 17.37 4.66
N TRP A 9 -8.18 17.67 5.70
CA TRP A 9 -9.44 16.97 5.97
C TRP A 9 -10.65 17.60 5.30
N GLN A 10 -10.76 18.93 5.34
CA GLN A 10 -11.89 19.65 4.74
C GLN A 10 -12.00 19.41 3.24
N TYR A 11 -10.84 19.41 2.55
CA TYR A 11 -10.76 19.08 1.12
C TYR A 11 -11.15 17.62 0.85
N SER A 12 -10.79 16.67 1.72
CA SER A 12 -10.99 15.23 1.45
C SER A 12 -12.45 14.79 1.36
N ILE A 13 -13.36 15.40 2.14
CA ILE A 13 -14.78 15.06 2.12
C ILE A 13 -15.43 15.49 0.81
N ASP A 14 -15.10 16.69 0.33
CA ASP A 14 -15.60 17.20 -0.95
C ASP A 14 -15.10 16.41 -2.15
N TYR A 15 -13.91 15.79 -2.07
CA TYR A 15 -13.43 14.88 -3.13
C TYR A 15 -14.00 13.48 -3.03
N LEU A 16 -14.30 13.03 -1.82
CA LEU A 16 -14.90 11.72 -1.60
C LEU A 16 -16.26 11.61 -2.28
N LYS A 17 -17.03 12.70 -2.36
CA LYS A 17 -18.31 12.73 -3.10
C LYS A 17 -18.15 12.46 -4.60
N PHE A 18 -16.97 12.73 -5.14
CA PHE A 18 -16.59 12.42 -6.51
C PHE A 18 -15.79 11.11 -6.62
N GLY A 19 -15.59 10.37 -5.52
CA GLY A 19 -14.83 9.12 -5.53
C GLY A 19 -13.31 9.29 -5.61
N PHE A 20 -12.77 10.43 -5.16
CA PHE A 20 -11.33 10.70 -5.15
C PHE A 20 -10.80 10.89 -3.73
N LEU A 21 -9.53 10.51 -3.55
CA LEU A 21 -8.76 10.72 -2.32
C LEU A 21 -7.43 11.42 -2.63
N PRO A 22 -6.84 12.14 -1.66
CA PRO A 22 -5.45 12.58 -1.81
C PRO A 22 -4.51 11.38 -1.94
N SER A 23 -3.52 11.48 -2.83
CA SER A 23 -2.50 10.45 -2.99
C SER A 23 -1.65 10.33 -1.73
N LYS A 24 -1.19 9.09 -1.46
CA LYS A 24 -0.31 8.81 -0.32
C LYS A 24 1.08 9.42 -0.51
N ALA A 25 1.54 9.48 -1.76
CA ALA A 25 2.85 10.03 -2.12
C ALA A 25 2.85 11.56 -2.14
N ASP A 26 1.80 12.16 -2.73
CA ASP A 26 1.65 13.61 -2.80
C ASP A 26 0.21 14.01 -2.51
N LYS A 27 0.00 14.73 -1.41
CA LYS A 27 -1.35 15.11 -0.94
C LYS A 27 -2.05 16.15 -1.83
N GLN A 28 -1.33 16.77 -2.77
CA GLN A 28 -1.89 17.70 -3.77
C GLN A 28 -2.43 16.98 -5.01
N LEU A 29 -2.19 15.67 -5.14
CA LEU A 29 -2.64 14.91 -6.30
C LEU A 29 -3.87 14.06 -5.95
N PRO A 30 -4.98 14.16 -6.71
CA PRO A 30 -6.14 13.32 -6.50
C PRO A 30 -5.94 11.93 -7.11
N THR A 31 -6.30 10.90 -6.36
CA THR A 31 -6.29 9.49 -6.75
C THR A 31 -7.71 8.98 -6.84
N CYS A 32 -8.07 8.36 -7.96
CA CYS A 32 -9.37 7.73 -8.14
C CYS A 32 -9.49 6.45 -7.31
N LEU A 33 -10.57 6.29 -6.54
CA LEU A 33 -10.83 5.09 -5.74
C LEU A 33 -11.25 3.87 -6.58
N LEU A 34 -11.75 4.09 -7.80
CA LEU A 34 -12.27 3.04 -8.67
C LEU A 34 -11.17 2.37 -9.50
N CYS A 35 -10.22 3.15 -10.02
CA CYS A 35 -9.12 2.66 -10.85
C CYS A 35 -7.71 2.87 -10.27
N ASN A 36 -7.59 3.43 -9.06
CA ASN A 36 -6.29 3.71 -8.42
C ASN A 36 -5.38 4.69 -9.20
N LYS A 37 -5.90 5.39 -10.22
CA LYS A 37 -5.13 6.32 -11.03
C LYS A 37 -4.92 7.64 -10.31
N VAL A 38 -3.67 8.09 -10.24
CA VAL A 38 -3.30 9.45 -9.80
C VAL A 38 -3.50 10.40 -10.98
N LEU A 39 -4.22 11.50 -10.74
CA LEU A 39 -4.41 12.57 -11.71
C LEU A 39 -3.53 13.78 -11.36
N SER A 40 -3.36 14.68 -12.32
CA SER A 40 -2.65 15.94 -12.13
C SER A 40 -3.39 16.87 -11.17
N ASN A 41 -2.67 17.80 -10.53
CA ASN A 41 -3.24 18.80 -9.61
C ASN A 41 -4.35 19.66 -10.28
N ASP A 42 -4.22 20.02 -11.57
CA ASP A 42 -5.28 20.76 -12.29
C ASP A 42 -6.62 19.98 -12.34
N SER A 43 -6.56 18.66 -12.23
CA SER A 43 -7.74 17.79 -12.18
C SER A 43 -8.46 17.82 -10.84
N MET A 44 -7.98 18.55 -9.81
CA MET A 44 -8.71 18.74 -8.55
C MET A 44 -10.00 19.58 -8.72
N LYS A 45 -10.22 20.19 -9.88
CA LYS A 45 -11.48 20.88 -10.20
C LYS A 45 -12.62 19.85 -10.29
N PRO A 46 -13.78 20.08 -9.66
CA PRO A 46 -14.89 19.12 -9.64
C PRO A 46 -15.34 18.72 -11.05
N SER A 47 -15.39 19.65 -12.00
CA SER A 47 -15.74 19.36 -13.40
C SER A 47 -14.77 18.37 -14.07
N LYS A 48 -13.49 18.38 -13.71
CA LYS A 48 -12.47 17.45 -14.24
C LYS A 48 -12.58 16.07 -13.59
N LEU A 49 -12.90 16.02 -12.29
CA LEU A 49 -13.17 14.77 -11.57
C LEU A 49 -14.43 14.09 -12.11
N GLU A 50 -15.49 14.86 -12.35
CA GLU A 50 -16.70 14.36 -13.00
C GLU A 50 -16.43 13.88 -14.43
N ASP A 51 -15.66 14.63 -15.22
CA ASP A 51 -15.29 14.22 -16.57
C ASP A 51 -14.51 12.89 -16.56
N HIS A 52 -13.58 12.71 -15.62
CA HIS A 52 -12.90 11.42 -15.43
C HIS A 52 -13.88 10.29 -15.11
N LEU A 53 -14.82 10.50 -14.16
CA LEU A 53 -15.85 9.50 -13.87
C LEU A 53 -16.69 9.20 -15.10
N ARG A 54 -17.09 10.21 -15.87
CA ARG A 54 -17.91 10.03 -17.07
C ARG A 54 -17.21 9.22 -18.14
N ARG A 55 -15.90 9.45 -18.35
CA ARG A 55 -15.11 8.78 -19.39
C ARG A 55 -14.63 7.39 -18.97
N CYS A 56 -14.19 7.23 -17.71
CA CYS A 56 -13.57 5.99 -17.24
C CYS A 56 -14.55 5.08 -16.48
N HIS A 57 -15.59 5.64 -15.88
CA HIS A 57 -16.49 4.93 -14.96
C HIS A 57 -17.97 5.33 -15.13
N PRO A 58 -18.55 5.24 -16.35
CA PRO A 58 -19.91 5.70 -16.62
C PRO A 58 -20.96 5.04 -15.71
N ASP A 59 -20.80 3.75 -15.38
CA ASP A 59 -21.70 3.00 -14.49
C ASP A 59 -21.68 3.43 -13.02
N LYS A 60 -20.69 4.24 -12.64
CA LYS A 60 -20.47 4.69 -11.26
C LYS A 60 -20.77 6.18 -11.08
N ILE A 61 -21.22 6.86 -12.13
CA ILE A 61 -21.76 8.22 -12.04
C ILE A 61 -23.02 8.21 -11.17
N GLY A 62 -23.17 9.21 -10.30
CA GLY A 62 -24.38 9.38 -9.48
C GLY A 62 -24.51 8.44 -8.29
N LYS A 63 -23.45 7.69 -7.94
CA LYS A 63 -23.43 6.93 -6.69
C LYS A 63 -23.38 7.87 -5.48
N ASP A 64 -24.05 7.46 -4.41
CA ASP A 64 -24.10 8.23 -3.16
C ASP A 64 -22.75 8.27 -2.44
N ILE A 65 -22.54 9.27 -1.59
CA ILE A 65 -21.33 9.41 -0.78
C ILE A 65 -21.07 8.17 0.09
N LYS A 66 -22.11 7.47 0.59
CA LYS A 66 -21.96 6.21 1.34
C LYS A 66 -21.24 5.14 0.53
N TYR A 67 -21.52 5.04 -0.77
CA TYR A 67 -20.84 4.08 -1.64
C TYR A 67 -19.33 4.34 -1.66
N PHE A 68 -18.94 5.61 -1.82
CA PHE A 68 -17.53 6.00 -1.82
C PHE A 68 -16.87 5.88 -0.44
N GLN A 69 -17.61 6.10 0.66
CA GLN A 69 -17.12 5.84 2.02
C GLN A 69 -16.79 4.36 2.25
N THR A 70 -17.69 3.46 1.87
CA THR A 70 -17.41 2.01 1.94
C THR A 70 -16.23 1.62 1.05
N LEU A 71 -16.11 2.24 -0.13
CA LEU A 71 -14.99 1.99 -1.04
C LEU A 71 -13.66 2.49 -0.45
N LYS A 72 -13.65 3.67 0.18
CA LYS A 72 -12.50 4.22 0.91
C LYS A 72 -12.05 3.26 2.01
N GLU A 73 -12.96 2.74 2.81
CA GLU A 73 -12.61 1.81 3.89
C GLU A 73 -11.94 0.54 3.34
N LYS A 74 -12.50 -0.02 2.26
CA LYS A 74 -11.89 -1.16 1.55
C LYS A 74 -10.51 -0.82 0.98
N TYR A 75 -10.35 0.39 0.45
CA TYR A 75 -9.09 0.88 -0.08
C TYR A 75 -8.00 1.01 1.00
N GLU A 76 -8.37 1.49 2.19
CA GLU A 76 -7.45 1.64 3.33
C GLU A 76 -7.09 0.31 3.99
N LYS A 77 -8.06 -0.62 4.07
CA LYS A 77 -7.86 -1.97 4.62
C LYS A 77 -7.14 -2.92 3.66
N LYS A 78 -6.97 -2.56 2.38
CA LYS A 78 -6.36 -3.45 1.40
C LYS A 78 -4.89 -3.67 1.75
N PRO A 79 -4.43 -4.92 1.97
CA PRO A 79 -3.03 -5.20 2.20
C PRO A 79 -2.24 -4.69 1.00
N THR A 80 -1.29 -3.78 1.26
CA THR A 80 -0.38 -3.30 0.23
C THR A 80 0.59 -4.42 -0.13
N VAL A 81 1.12 -4.42 -1.35
CA VAL A 81 2.17 -5.40 -1.77
C VAL A 81 3.35 -5.43 -0.79
N HIS A 82 3.66 -4.29 -0.17
CA HIS A 82 4.65 -4.17 0.89
C HIS A 82 4.26 -4.92 2.16
N SER A 83 2.98 -4.84 2.58
CA SER A 83 2.46 -5.61 3.71
C SER A 83 2.48 -7.12 3.43
N MET A 84 2.17 -7.54 2.20
CA MET A 84 2.25 -8.95 1.82
C MET A 84 3.69 -9.47 1.86
N PHE A 85 4.64 -8.66 1.37
CA PHE A 85 6.07 -9.04 1.37
C PHE A 85 6.69 -9.02 2.77
N ALA A 86 6.26 -8.09 3.63
CA ALA A 86 6.68 -8.05 5.03
C ALA A 86 6.28 -9.33 5.80
N SER A 87 5.09 -9.89 5.52
CA SER A 87 4.66 -11.16 6.11
C SER A 87 5.57 -12.34 5.71
N THR A 88 6.15 -12.32 4.51
CA THR A 88 7.08 -13.36 4.04
C THR A 88 8.50 -13.16 4.58
N SER A 89 8.91 -11.93 4.90
CA SER A 89 10.21 -11.69 5.53
C SER A 89 10.32 -12.31 6.93
N GLN A 90 9.20 -12.52 7.61
CA GLN A 90 9.15 -13.17 8.91
C GLN A 90 9.56 -14.65 8.85
N SER A 91 9.30 -15.35 7.74
CA SER A 91 9.75 -16.75 7.56
C SER A 91 11.23 -16.91 7.22
N ASN A 92 11.90 -15.83 6.79
CA ASN A 92 13.32 -15.90 6.42
C ASN A 92 14.24 -15.90 7.64
N ASP A 93 13.81 -15.36 8.79
CA ASP A 93 14.59 -15.38 10.04
C ASP A 93 14.73 -16.81 10.59
N ASP A 94 13.65 -17.59 10.59
CA ASP A 94 13.66 -19.00 10.96
C ASP A 94 14.57 -19.85 10.06
N GLY A 95 14.52 -19.63 8.74
CA GLY A 95 15.36 -20.34 7.77
C GLY A 95 16.85 -20.02 7.93
N LEU A 96 17.18 -18.75 8.17
CA LEU A 96 18.55 -18.32 8.43
C LEU A 96 19.08 -18.91 9.74
N ARG A 97 18.26 -18.90 10.79
CA ARG A 97 18.58 -19.51 12.08
C ARG A 97 18.78 -21.01 12.00
N ALA A 98 17.94 -21.72 11.25
CA ALA A 98 18.08 -23.16 11.01
C ALA A 98 19.37 -23.47 10.25
N SER A 99 19.67 -22.72 9.19
CA SER A 99 20.90 -22.90 8.38
C SER A 99 22.16 -22.63 9.21
N TYR A 100 22.14 -21.60 10.05
CA TYR A 100 23.23 -21.31 11.00
C TYR A 100 23.42 -22.44 12.02
N ASN A 101 22.33 -22.94 12.62
CA ASN A 101 22.39 -24.06 13.58
C ASN A 101 22.95 -25.34 12.96
N ILE A 102 22.57 -25.66 11.72
CA ILE A 102 23.11 -26.82 10.99
C ILE A 102 24.61 -26.63 10.75
N SER A 103 25.02 -25.47 10.26
CA SER A 103 26.44 -25.15 10.02
C SER A 103 27.28 -25.23 11.30
N LEU A 104 26.74 -24.72 12.42
CA LEU A 104 27.37 -24.79 13.74
C LEU A 104 27.51 -26.22 14.25
N LEU A 105 26.50 -27.07 14.04
CA LEU A 105 26.56 -28.48 14.40
C LEU A 105 27.64 -29.22 13.61
N ILE A 106 27.73 -28.97 12.30
CA ILE A 106 28.75 -29.55 11.41
C ILE A 106 30.16 -29.10 11.84
N ALA A 107 30.35 -27.82 12.12
CA ALA A 107 31.64 -27.29 12.58
C ALA A 107 32.07 -27.90 13.94
N LYS A 108 31.11 -28.19 14.83
CA LYS A 108 31.38 -28.80 16.15
C LYS A 108 31.62 -30.31 16.06
N SER A 109 31.00 -31.01 15.10
CA SER A 109 31.17 -32.45 14.91
C SER A 109 32.39 -32.83 14.06
N GLY A 110 33.04 -31.87 13.38
CA GLY A 110 34.27 -32.04 12.61
C GLY A 110 35.53 -32.37 13.43
N ASN A 111 35.46 -32.45 14.77
CA ASN A 111 36.59 -32.80 15.63
C ASN A 111 36.66 -34.29 16.03
N ARG A 112 36.09 -35.20 15.24
CA ARG A 112 36.42 -36.64 15.33
C ARG A 112 37.11 -37.11 14.06
N THR A 113 38.41 -37.36 14.23
CA THR A 113 39.30 -38.05 13.30
C THR A 113 38.71 -39.37 12.80
N PRO A 114 39.06 -39.78 11.57
CA PRO A 114 39.34 -41.17 11.28
C PRO A 114 40.86 -41.34 11.15
N SER A 115 41.42 -42.14 12.05
CA SER A 115 42.63 -42.90 11.78
C SER A 115 42.27 -43.97 10.75
N GLU A 116 42.95 -44.02 9.60
CA GLU A 116 43.17 -45.25 8.84
C GLU A 116 44.59 -45.28 8.22
N ASN A 117 45.35 -46.25 8.73
CA ASN A 117 46.24 -47.15 8.00
C ASN A 117 47.51 -46.61 7.29
N SER A 118 48.66 -46.71 7.96
CA SER A 118 49.83 -47.53 7.56
C SER A 118 50.79 -47.71 8.74
#